data_AF-A0A1M3LE48-F1
#
_entry.id   AF-A0A1M3LE48-F1
#
_cell.length_a   1.000
_cell.length_b   1.000
_cell.length_c   1.000
_cell.angle_alpha   90.00
_cell.angle_beta   90.00
_cell.angle_gamma   90.00
#
_symmetry.space_group_name_H-M   'P 1'
#
loop_
_entity.id
_entity.type
_entity.pdbx_description
1 polymer ?
#
loop_
_entity_poly.entity_id
_entity_poly.type
_entity_poly.pdbx_seq_one_letter_code
_entity_poly.pdbx_strand_id
1 'polypeptide(L)'
;MDVKEIQDSYMENYKKLNESYNNLNIVGLVNDINKAISSSDIESINTYFNKISEWNENVSKLQGARIAIITQYKFLKLPSVSELSIVFDFVNKEWKFNTDPE
;
A
#
# COMPACT_ATOMS: atom_id res chain seq x y z
N MET A 1 -1.78 28.26 2.12
CA MET A 1 -2.60 27.06 1.88
C MET A 1 -3.47 26.89 3.09
N ASP A 2 -4.79 26.87 2.89
CA ASP A 2 -5.77 26.68 3.96
C ASP A 2 -5.65 25.25 4.52
N VAL A 3 -5.84 25.07 5.84
CA VAL A 3 -5.87 23.75 6.48
C VAL A 3 -6.93 22.87 5.83
N LYS A 4 -8.06 23.46 5.41
CA LYS A 4 -9.11 22.75 4.69
C LYS A 4 -8.63 22.23 3.34
N GLU A 5 -7.89 23.03 2.57
CA GLU A 5 -7.31 22.62 1.28
C GLU A 5 -6.32 21.46 1.45
N ILE A 6 -5.50 21.49 2.50
CA ILE A 6 -4.57 20.38 2.84
C ILE A 6 -5.34 19.09 3.10
N GLN A 7 -6.39 19.17 3.92
CA GLN A 7 -7.22 18.02 4.25
C GLN A 7 -7.93 17.48 3.00
N ASP A 8 -8.55 18.35 2.20
CA ASP A 8 -9.29 17.95 1.01
C ASP A 8 -8.36 17.28 -0.02
N SER A 9 -7.16 17.84 -0.22
CA SER A 9 -6.14 17.25 -1.10
C SER A 9 -5.67 15.87 -0.62
N TYR A 10 -5.46 15.70 0.69
CA TYR A 10 -5.14 14.38 1.25
C TYR A 10 -6.26 13.37 1.01
N MET A 11 -7.51 13.76 1.28
CA MET A 11 -8.67 12.89 1.13
C MET A 11 -8.93 12.51 -0.33
N GLU A 12 -8.64 13.39 -1.28
CA GLU A 12 -8.71 13.07 -2.71
C GLU A 12 -7.68 11.99 -3.09
N ASN A 13 -6.44 12.13 -2.65
CA ASN A 13 -5.40 11.12 -2.91
C ASN A 13 -5.70 9.78 -2.21
N TYR A 14 -6.27 9.83 -1.00
CA TYR A 14 -6.75 8.65 -0.30
C TYR A 14 -7.83 7.90 -1.10
N LYS A 15 -8.82 8.62 -1.65
CA LYS A 15 -9.85 8.03 -2.52
C LYS A 15 -9.25 7.41 -3.77
N LYS A 16 -8.33 8.11 -4.46
CA LYS A 16 -7.63 7.59 -5.65
C LYS A 16 -6.86 6.32 -5.36
N LEU A 17 -6.20 6.23 -4.20
CA LEU A 17 -5.49 5.02 -3.80
C LEU A 17 -6.46 3.85 -3.57
N ASN A 18 -7.58 4.09 -2.90
CA ASN A 18 -8.61 3.06 -2.68
C ASN A 18 -9.29 2.60 -3.98
N GLU A 19 -9.52 3.51 -4.93
CA GLU A 19 -9.99 3.14 -6.26
C GLU A 19 -8.96 2.28 -6.99
N SER A 20 -7.69 2.65 -6.91
CA SER A 20 -6.57 1.91 -7.50
C SER A 20 -6.43 0.52 -6.88
N TYR A 21 -6.64 0.36 -5.58
CA TYR A 21 -6.62 -0.93 -4.88
C TYR A 21 -7.56 -1.95 -5.55
N ASN A 22 -8.79 -1.52 -5.86
CA ASN A 22 -9.77 -2.36 -6.53
C ASN A 22 -9.43 -2.57 -8.01
N ASN A 23 -9.07 -1.50 -8.72
CA ASN A 23 -8.81 -1.54 -10.16
C ASN A 23 -7.59 -2.39 -10.54
N LEU A 24 -6.56 -2.38 -9.69
CA LEU A 24 -5.32 -3.14 -9.90
C LEU A 24 -5.40 -4.57 -9.35
N ASN A 25 -6.53 -4.97 -8.76
CA ASN A 25 -6.71 -6.27 -8.12
C ASN A 25 -5.53 -6.61 -7.18
N ILE A 26 -5.22 -5.72 -6.25
CA ILE A 26 -4.05 -5.86 -5.36
C ILE A 26 -4.09 -7.17 -4.55
N VAL A 27 -5.28 -7.62 -4.15
CA VAL A 27 -5.46 -8.94 -3.51
C VAL A 27 -5.04 -10.08 -4.44
N GLY A 28 -5.39 -10.01 -5.73
CA GLY A 28 -4.92 -10.96 -6.74
C GLY A 28 -3.41 -10.94 -6.89
N LEU A 29 -2.79 -9.76 -6.89
CA LEU A 29 -1.34 -9.60 -7.01
C LEU A 29 -0.57 -10.35 -5.90
N VAL A 30 -1.04 -10.26 -4.65
CA VAL A 30 -0.45 -11.00 -3.51
C VAL A 30 -0.58 -12.52 -3.71
N ASN A 31 -1.75 -13.00 -4.15
CA ASN A 31 -1.94 -14.42 -4.43
C ASN A 31 -1.08 -14.91 -5.60
N ASP A 32 -0.94 -14.09 -6.64
CA ASP A 32 -0.22 -14.45 -7.86
C ASP A 32 1.29 -14.55 -7.60
N ILE A 33 1.89 -13.64 -6.81
CA ILE A 33 3.30 -13.77 -6.45
C ILE A 33 3.56 -15.00 -5.58
N ASN A 34 2.68 -15.32 -4.63
CA ASN A 34 2.84 -16.50 -3.77
C ASN A 34 2.70 -17.81 -4.56
N LYS A 35 1.80 -17.85 -5.55
CA LYS A 35 1.72 -18.96 -6.50
C LYS A 35 2.99 -19.10 -7.33
N ALA A 36 3.51 -17.99 -7.86
CA ALA A 36 4.74 -17.99 -8.65
C ALA A 36 5.95 -18.47 -7.83
N ILE A 37 6.06 -18.06 -6.57
CA ILE A 37 7.07 -18.57 -5.62
C ILE A 37 6.91 -20.08 -5.44
N SER A 38 5.68 -20.55 -5.20
CA SER A 38 5.39 -21.98 -4.99
C SER A 38 5.73 -22.84 -6.21
N SER A 39 5.58 -22.30 -7.43
CA SER A 39 5.94 -22.98 -8.67
C SER A 39 7.38 -22.71 -9.14
N SER A 40 8.17 -21.94 -8.39
CA SER A 40 9.52 -21.50 -8.78
C SER A 40 9.58 -20.78 -10.14
N ASP A 41 8.53 -20.04 -10.49
CA ASP A 41 8.45 -19.26 -11.72
C ASP A 41 9.12 -17.89 -11.55
N ILE A 42 10.43 -17.85 -11.80
CA ILE A 42 11.29 -16.68 -11.57
C ILE A 42 10.85 -15.45 -12.38
N GLU A 43 10.38 -15.64 -13.61
CA GLU A 43 9.96 -14.52 -14.48
C GLU A 43 8.70 -13.85 -13.91
N SER A 44 7.72 -14.66 -13.52
CA SER A 44 6.50 -14.18 -12.88
C SER A 44 6.79 -13.55 -11.51
N ILE A 45 7.68 -14.14 -10.70
CA ILE A 45 8.10 -13.56 -9.41
C ILE A 45 8.62 -12.14 -9.58
N ASN A 46 9.56 -11.92 -10.50
CA ASN A 46 10.13 -10.59 -10.74
C ASN A 46 9.08 -9.59 -11.25
N THR A 47 8.17 -10.04 -12.12
CA THR A 47 7.09 -9.22 -12.65
C THR A 47 6.14 -8.76 -11.54
N TYR A 48 5.69 -9.68 -10.69
CA TYR A 48 4.79 -9.36 -9.59
C TYR A 48 5.48 -8.54 -8.49
N PHE A 49 6.76 -8.84 -8.21
CA PHE A 49 7.57 -8.07 -7.27
C PHE A 49 7.65 -6.58 -7.66
N ASN A 50 7.88 -6.30 -8.95
CA ASN A 50 7.93 -4.91 -9.43
C ASN A 50 6.61 -4.18 -9.22
N LYS A 51 5.48 -4.85 -9.49
CA LYS A 51 4.14 -4.29 -9.25
C LYS A 51 3.86 -4.05 -7.76
N ILE A 52 4.26 -4.98 -6.89
CA ILE A 52 4.15 -4.82 -5.44
C ILE A 52 5.01 -3.64 -4.95
N SER A 53 6.21 -3.50 -5.50
CA SER A 53 7.12 -2.40 -5.16
C SER A 53 6.52 -1.05 -5.55
N GLU A 54 5.98 -0.92 -6.76
CA GLU A 54 5.29 0.28 -7.22
C GLU A 54 4.07 0.61 -6.36
N TRP A 55 3.27 -0.40 -6.02
CA TRP A 55 2.14 -0.24 -5.11
C TRP A 55 2.60 0.29 -3.74
N ASN A 56 3.59 -0.34 -3.13
CA ASN A 56 4.12 0.05 -1.82
C ASN A 56 4.73 1.44 -1.82
N GLU A 57 5.36 1.88 -2.92
CA GLU A 57 5.82 3.26 -3.06
C GLU A 57 4.66 4.26 -2.99
N ASN A 58 3.54 3.97 -3.66
CA ASN A 58 2.36 4.83 -3.63
C ASN A 58 1.73 4.89 -2.24
N VAL A 59 1.62 3.74 -1.55
CA VAL A 59 1.16 3.69 -0.16
C VAL A 59 2.10 4.49 0.76
N SER A 60 3.42 4.31 0.61
CA SER A 60 4.43 5.00 1.42
C SER A 60 4.41 6.51 1.22
N LYS A 61 4.29 7.00 -0.03
CA LYS A 61 4.16 8.43 -0.34
C LYS A 61 2.96 9.06 0.38
N LEU A 62 1.79 8.41 0.33
CA LEU A 62 0.58 8.94 0.97
C LEU A 62 0.66 8.84 2.51
N GLN A 63 1.20 7.75 3.05
CA GLN A 63 1.44 7.61 4.49
C GLN A 63 2.45 8.65 5.00
N GLY A 64 3.50 8.94 4.24
CA GLY A 64 4.46 10.00 4.54
C GLY A 64 3.80 11.38 4.55
N ALA A 65 2.97 11.68 3.55
CA ALA A 65 2.19 12.91 3.51
C ALA A 65 1.27 13.06 4.74
N ARG A 66 0.59 11.97 5.15
CA ARG A 66 -0.21 11.95 6.37
C ARG A 66 0.60 12.31 7.61
N ILE A 67 1.77 11.68 7.78
CA ILE A 67 2.66 11.93 8.93
C ILE A 67 3.10 13.39 8.96
N ALA A 68 3.48 13.95 7.80
CA ALA A 68 3.86 15.36 7.69
C ALA A 68 2.70 16.29 8.09
N ILE A 69 1.50 16.05 7.57
CA ILE A 69 0.31 16.87 7.87
C ILE A 69 -0.04 16.79 9.36
N ILE A 70 -0.09 15.60 9.96
CA ILE A 70 -0.43 15.43 11.39
C ILE A 70 0.65 16.02 12.30
N THR A 71 1.92 15.99 11.88
CA THR A 71 3.02 16.61 12.63
C THR A 71 2.83 18.14 12.71
N GLN A 72 2.42 18.76 11.61
CA GLN A 72 2.14 20.20 11.54
C GLN A 72 0.80 20.58 12.17
N TYR A 73 -0.24 19.77 11.99
CA TYR A 73 -1.62 20.03 12.42
C TYR A 73 -2.13 18.86 13.27
N LYS A 74 -1.67 18.77 14.52
CA LYS A 74 -1.94 17.64 15.44
C LYS A 74 -3.43 17.37 15.71
N PHE A 75 -4.30 18.36 15.48
CA PHE A 75 -5.75 18.21 15.66
C PHE A 75 -6.44 17.52 14.47
N LEU A 76 -5.78 17.42 13.31
CA LEU A 76 -6.33 16.72 12.16
C LEU A 76 -6.28 15.20 12.36
N LYS A 77 -7.40 14.54 12.12
CA LYS A 77 -7.52 13.07 12.13
C LYS A 77 -7.65 12.58 10.70
N LEU A 78 -6.52 12.26 10.08
CA LEU A 78 -6.47 11.69 8.73
C LEU A 78 -6.37 10.16 8.78
N PRO A 79 -7.10 9.43 7.91
CA PRO A 79 -7.02 7.97 7.84
C PRO A 79 -5.61 7.52 7.45
N SER A 80 -5.12 6.42 8.02
CA SER A 80 -3.84 5.82 7.61
C SER A 80 -4.06 4.90 6.41
N VAL A 81 -3.01 4.68 5.63
CA VAL A 81 -2.99 3.69 4.53
C VAL A 81 -1.96 2.58 4.77
N SER A 82 -1.36 2.53 5.96
CA SER A 82 -0.33 1.55 6.31
C SER A 82 -0.82 0.09 6.28
N GLU A 83 -2.13 -0.12 6.41
CA GLU A 83 -2.77 -1.44 6.24
C GLU A 83 -2.73 -1.95 4.80
N LEU A 84 -2.64 -1.04 3.82
CA LEU A 84 -2.58 -1.39 2.41
C LEU A 84 -1.17 -1.77 1.94
N SER A 85 -0.16 -1.64 2.80
CA SER A 85 1.21 -2.05 2.49
C SER A 85 1.30 -3.57 2.43
N ILE A 86 2.04 -4.07 1.45
CA ILE A 86 2.33 -5.50 1.27
C ILE A 86 3.74 -5.76 1.81
N VAL A 87 3.88 -6.77 2.66
CA VAL A 87 5.14 -7.14 3.33
C VAL A 87 5.47 -8.59 3.05
N PHE A 88 6.76 -8.93 3.15
CA PHE A 88 7.21 -10.31 3.08
C PHE A 88 7.28 -10.90 4.49
N ASP A 89 6.50 -11.95 4.72
CA ASP A 89 6.55 -12.77 5.92
C ASP A 89 7.75 -13.73 5.82
N PHE A 90 8.77 -13.50 6.64
CA PHE A 90 9.98 -14.33 6.66
C PHE A 90 9.77 -15.70 7.34
N VAL A 91 8.72 -15.86 8.13
CA VAL A 91 8.39 -17.13 8.81
C VAL A 91 7.71 -18.06 7.81
N ASN A 92 6.62 -17.60 7.20
CA ASN A 92 5.82 -18.38 6.25
C ASN A 92 6.37 -18.32 4.82
N LYS A 93 7.32 -17.41 4.55
CA LYS A 93 7.96 -17.17 3.24
C LYS A 93 6.96 -16.77 2.15
N GLU A 94 6.01 -15.92 2.52
CA GLU A 94 4.96 -15.45 1.64
C GLU A 94 4.80 -13.93 1.70
N TRP A 95 4.28 -13.35 0.63
CA TRP A 95 3.83 -11.97 0.62
C TRP A 95 2.43 -11.89 1.23
N LYS A 96 2.19 -10.89 2.08
CA LYS A 96 0.89 -10.66 2.72
C LYS A 96 0.66 -9.18 2.98
N PHE A 97 -0.57 -8.78 3.33
CA PHE A 97 -0.82 -7.42 3.77
C PHE A 97 -0.25 -7.19 5.17
N ASN A 98 0.13 -5.95 5.48
CA ASN A 98 0.75 -5.57 6.76
C ASN A 98 -0.16 -5.82 7.98
N THR A 99 -1.47 -5.93 7.77
CA THR A 99 -2.45 -6.26 8.84
C THR A 99 -2.81 -7.73 8.92
N ASP A 100 -2.33 -8.56 7.99
CA ASP A 100 -2.64 -9.99 8.01
C ASP A 100 -1.94 -10.64 9.21
N PRO A 101 -2.64 -11.51 9.96
CA PRO A 101 -2.06 -12.18 11.12
C PRO A 101 -0.80 -12.99 10.75
N GLU A 102 0.06 -13.19 11.74
CA GLU A 102 1.20 -14.13 11.67
C GLU A 102 0.75 -15.59 11.82
#